data_AF-A4JVV7-F1
#
_entry.id   AF-A4JVV7-F1
#
_cell.length_a   1.000
_cell.length_b   1.000
_cell.length_c   1.000
_cell.angle_alpha   90.00
_cell.angle_beta   90.00
_cell.angle_gamma   90.00
#
_symmetry.space_group_name_H-M   'P 1'
#
loop_
_entity.id
_entity.type
_entity.pdbx_description
1 polymer ?
#
loop_
_entity_poly.entity_id
_entity_poly.type
_entity_poly.pdbx_seq_one_letter_code
_entity_poly.pdbx_strand_id
1 'polypeptide(L)' 'MASKVQATPLTQQEFLREAMTTLGMTRAEFAKRISVPIKTLDKWLAPNDTSDFRNMPDVVWAYVREILEWDKKNA' A
#
# COMPACT_ATOMS: atom_id res chain seq x y z
N MET A 1 26.50 11.49 4.63
CA MET A 1 25.49 12.52 4.34
C MET A 1 24.14 11.83 4.32
N ALA A 2 23.33 11.97 5.38
CA ALA A 2 22.00 11.37 5.42
C ALA A 2 21.02 12.35 4.76
N SER A 3 20.78 12.16 3.47
CA SER A 3 19.74 12.90 2.77
C SER A 3 18.39 12.50 3.36
N LYS A 4 17.79 13.37 4.18
CA LYS A 4 16.34 13.35 4.42
C LYS A 4 15.69 13.61 3.06
N VAL A 5 15.38 12.54 2.34
CA VAL A 5 14.54 12.62 1.15
C VAL A 5 13.20 13.12 1.66
N GLN A 6 12.87 14.38 1.35
CA GLN A 6 11.53 14.90 1.52
C GLN A 6 10.63 14.00 0.68
N ALA A 7 9.87 13.12 1.33
CA ALA A 7 9.00 12.18 0.63
C ALA A 7 7.95 13.00 -0.10
N THR A 8 8.09 13.13 -1.41
CA THR A 8 6.99 13.47 -2.31
C THR A 8 5.80 12.59 -1.89
N PRO A 9 4.57 13.11 -1.77
CA PRO A 9 3.43 12.28 -1.40
C PRO A 9 3.34 11.10 -2.36
N LEU A 10 3.66 9.91 -1.86
CA LEU A 10 3.61 8.66 -2.62
C LEU A 10 2.22 8.51 -3.22
N THR A 11 2.14 8.14 -4.50
CA THR A 11 0.86 7.72 -5.07
C THR A 11 0.35 6.48 -4.35
N GLN A 12 -0.96 6.22 -4.38
CA GLN A 12 -1.50 5.01 -3.75
C GLN A 12 -0.88 3.74 -4.31
N GLN A 13 -0.54 3.72 -5.60
CA GLN A 13 0.09 2.58 -6.24
C GLN A 13 1.49 2.34 -5.69
N GLU A 14 2.30 3.39 -5.56
CA GLU A 14 3.65 3.29 -5.00
C GLU A 14 3.60 2.86 -3.54
N PHE A 15 2.71 3.46 -2.75
CA PHE A 15 2.53 3.12 -1.34
C PHE A 15 2.16 1.64 -1.15
N LEU A 16 1.19 1.13 -1.91
CA LEU A 16 0.79 -0.28 -1.82
C LEU A 16 1.90 -1.23 -2.29
N ARG A 17 2.66 -0.86 -3.32
CA ARG A 17 3.80 -1.66 -3.81
C ARG A 17 4.93 -1.70 -2.80
N GLU A 18 5.30 -0.56 -2.22
CA GLU A 18 6.28 -0.47 -1.15
C GLU A 18 5.85 -1.32 0.05
N ALA A 19 4.59 -1.21 0.49
CA ALA A 19 4.06 -1.99 1.59
C ALA A 19 4.19 -3.51 1.35
N MET A 20 3.85 -3.98 0.15
CA MET A 20 4.00 -5.38 -0.22
C MET A 20 5.47 -5.82 -0.22
N THR A 21 6.37 -4.98 -0.74
CA THR A 21 7.82 -5.25 -0.75
C THR A 21 8.40 -5.30 0.67
N THR A 22 8.04 -4.35 1.54
CA THR A 22 8.49 -4.31 2.94
C THR A 22 8.04 -5.55 3.70
N LEU A 23 6.78 -5.96 3.54
CA LEU A 23 6.23 -7.12 4.23
C LEU A 23 6.60 -8.45 3.57
N GLY A 24 7.27 -8.44 2.41
CA GLY A 24 7.58 -9.63 1.63
C GLY A 24 6.34 -10.41 1.15
N MET A 25 5.19 -9.75 0.98
CA MET A 25 3.91 -10.38 0.67
C MET A 25 3.56 -10.26 -0.82
N THR A 26 2.94 -11.30 -1.38
CA THR A 26 2.28 -11.18 -2.69
C THR A 26 1.01 -10.34 -2.61
N ARG A 27 0.49 -9.88 -3.75
CA ARG A 27 -0.81 -9.15 -3.81
C ARG A 27 -1.95 -9.91 -3.13
N ALA A 28 -2.02 -11.23 -3.33
CA ALA A 28 -3.08 -12.04 -2.76
C ALA A 28 -2.97 -12.16 -1.24
N GLU A 29 -1.75 -12.29 -0.71
CA GLU A 29 -1.49 -12.32 0.73
C GLU A 29 -1.75 -10.97 1.36
N PHE A 30 -1.28 -9.90 0.72
CA PHE A 30 -1.47 -8.54 1.20
C PHE A 30 -2.97 -8.16 1.22
N ALA A 31 -3.72 -8.48 0.17
CA ALA A 31 -5.17 -8.28 0.14
C ALA A 31 -5.87 -9.00 1.30
N LYS A 32 -5.51 -10.25 1.57
CA LYS A 32 -6.00 -11.01 2.74
C LYS A 32 -5.60 -10.34 4.05
N ARG A 33 -4.36 -9.90 4.18
CA ARG A 33 -3.81 -9.25 5.39
C ARG A 33 -4.56 -7.97 5.76
N ILE A 34 -4.96 -7.18 4.76
CA ILE A 34 -5.76 -5.97 4.96
C ILE A 34 -7.28 -6.22 4.89
N SER A 35 -7.70 -7.49 4.79
CA SER A 35 -9.11 -7.91 4.74
C SER A 35 -9.92 -7.29 3.60
N VAL A 36 -9.32 -7.18 2.41
CA VAL A 36 -10.02 -6.70 1.20
C VAL A 36 -9.97 -7.75 0.09
N PRO A 37 -10.96 -7.76 -0.81
CA PRO A 37 -10.89 -8.60 -2.00
C PRO A 37 -9.69 -8.23 -2.87
N ILE A 38 -9.01 -9.23 -3.45
CA ILE A 38 -7.88 -9.00 -4.36
C ILE A 38 -8.25 -8.08 -5.53
N LYS A 39 -9.46 -8.22 -6.07
CA LYS A 39 -9.98 -7.34 -7.13
C LYS A 39 -10.10 -5.88 -6.70
N THR A 40 -10.35 -5.61 -5.43
CA THR A 40 -10.39 -4.25 -4.89
C THR A 40 -8.98 -3.68 -4.82
N LEU A 41 -8.02 -4.48 -4.35
CA LEU A 41 -6.61 -4.10 -4.35
C LEU A 41 -6.09 -3.83 -5.79
N ASP A 42 -6.46 -4.67 -6.76
CA ASP A 42 -6.06 -4.47 -8.16
C ASP A 42 -6.59 -3.15 -8.73
N LYS A 43 -7.81 -2.74 -8.35
CA LYS A 43 -8.37 -1.43 -8.74
C LYS A 43 -7.65 -0.25 -8.11
N TRP A 44 -7.13 -0.40 -6.89
CA TRP A 44 -6.28 0.60 -6.27
C TRP A 44 -4.89 0.67 -6.92
N LEU A 45 -4.38 -0.47 -7.40
CA LEU A 45 -3.10 -0.57 -8.11
C LEU A 45 -3.20 -0.22 -9.60
N ALA A 46 -4.41 -0.02 -10.14
CA ALA A 46 -4.61 0.31 -11.53
C ALA A 46 -4.00 1.68 -11.88
N PRO A 47 -3.55 1.89 -13.14
CA PRO A 47 -3.13 3.22 -13.59
C PRO A 47 -4.30 4.21 -13.50
N ASN A 48 -4.01 5.46 -13.12
CA ASN A 48 -5.03 6.49 -12.94
C ASN A 48 -5.81 6.86 -14.21
N ASP A 49 -5.27 6.54 -15.39
CA ASP A 49 -5.88 6.80 -16.70
C ASP A 49 -6.93 5.73 -17.11
N THR A 50 -7.12 4.67 -16.32
CA THR A 50 -8.05 3.59 -16.66
C THR A 50 -9.36 3.66 -15.88
N SER A 51 -10.45 3.17 -16.49
CA SER A 51 -11.77 3.06 -15.85
C SER A 51 -11.80 2.15 -14.62
N ASP A 52 -10.78 1.31 -14.45
CA ASP A 52 -10.63 0.41 -13.31
C ASP A 52 -10.05 1.11 -12.09
N PHE A 53 -9.46 2.29 -12.25
CA PHE A 53 -8.89 3.04 -11.15
C PHE A 53 -9.94 3.41 -10.11
N ARG A 54 -9.64 3.06 -8.86
CA ARG A 54 -10.42 3.50 -7.69
C ARG A 54 -9.50 4.14 -6.69
N ASN A 55 -9.92 5.26 -6.11
CA ASN A 55 -9.23 5.86 -4.98
C ASN A 55 -9.36 4.93 -3.76
N MET A 56 -8.24 4.73 -3.09
CA MET A 56 -8.19 3.99 -1.83
C MET A 56 -8.75 4.87 -0.70
N PRO A 57 -9.71 4.37 0.11
CA PRO A 57 -10.26 5.13 1.24
C PRO A 57 -9.21 5.46 2.30
N ASP A 58 -9.32 6.61 2.98
CA ASP A 58 -8.38 7.06 4.02
C ASP A 58 -8.20 6.07 5.17
N VAL A 59 -9.26 5.33 5.54
CA VAL A 59 -9.17 4.29 6.57
C VAL A 59 -8.21 3.16 6.18
N VAL A 60 -8.14 2.81 4.89
CA VAL A 60 -7.23 1.79 4.40
C VAL A 60 -5.80 2.30 4.38
N TRP A 61 -5.60 3.58 4.03
CA TRP A 61 -4.30 4.25 4.15
C TRP A 61 -3.76 4.18 5.58
N ALA A 62 -4.58 4.57 6.56
CA ALA A 62 -4.21 4.52 7.97
C ALA A 62 -3.87 3.09 8.40
N TYR A 63 -4.74 2.12 8.06
CA TYR A 63 -4.55 0.74 8.45
C TYR A 63 -3.27 0.10 7.87
N VAL A 64 -2.94 0.35 6.60
CA VAL A 64 -1.70 -0.15 6.00
C VAL A 64 -0.48 0.49 6.68
N ARG A 65 -0.52 1.79 7.00
CA ARG A 65 0.56 2.45 7.74
C ARG A 65 0.78 1.81 9.11
N GLU A 66 -0.30 1.53 9.84
CA GLU A 66 -0.21 0.88 11.15
C GLU A 66 0.40 -0.52 11.05
N ILE A 67 0.06 -1.30 10.01
CA ILE A 67 0.67 -2.62 9.77
C ILE A 67 2.18 -2.49 9.56
N LEU A 68 2.63 -1.53 8.75
CA LEU A 68 4.05 -1.30 8.48
C LEU A 68 4.80 -0.81 9.72
N GLU A 69 4.19 0.08 10.52
CA GLU A 69 4.78 0.52 11.77
C GLU A 69 4.90 -0.61 12.80
N TRP A 70 3.93 -1.51 12.81
CA TRP A 70 3.98 -2.69 13.68
C TRP A 70 5.05 -3.68 13.22
N ASP A 71 5.13 -3.97 11.92
CA ASP A 71 6.18 -4.83 11.35
C ASP A 71 7.58 -4.31 11.69
N LYS A 72 7.82 -3.01 11.48
CA LYS A 72 9.09 -2.36 11.82
C LYS A 72 9.46 -2.43 13.32
N LYS A 73 8.47 -2.49 14.21
CA LYS A 73 8.71 -2.65 15.66
C LYS A 73 9.05 -4.09 16.05
N ASN A 74 8.68 -5.07 15.22
CA ASN A 74 8.86 -6.49 15.49
C ASN A 74 9.98 -7.15 14.65
N ALA A 75 10.53 -6.44 13.67
CA ALA A 75 11.70 -6.82 12.88
C ALA A 75 13.02 -6.44 13.58
#